data_AF-A0A2V6TQ60-F1
#
_entry.id   AF-A0A2V6TQ60-F1
#
_cell.length_a   1.000
_cell.length_b   1.000
_cell.length_c   1.000
_cell.angle_alpha   90.00
_cell.angle_beta   90.00
_cell.angle_gamma   90.00
#
_symmetry.space_group_name_H-M   'P 1'
#
loop_
_entity.id
_entity.type
_entity.pdbx_description
1 polymer ?
#
loop_
_entity_poly.entity_id
_entity_poly.type
_entity_poly.pdbx_seq_one_letter_code
_entity_poly.pdbx_strand_id
1 'polypeptide(L)'
;MTTNLIDLQHSDVIMATSNMAENHPVGFQWVMKAKERGAKFIHVDPRFTRTSAAADIHVPIRSGTNIAFFGGLINYAIQHNLYFRDYVVHYTNASFLIDPE
;
A
#
# COMPACT_ATOMS: atom_id res chain seq x y z
N MET A 1 -2.92 13.60 0.84
CA MET A 1 -2.78 12.62 1.94
C MET A 1 -4.06 12.63 2.76
N THR A 2 -4.56 11.46 3.14
CA THR A 2 -5.75 11.30 4.00
C THR A 2 -5.39 11.31 5.50
N THR A 3 -4.14 10.98 5.85
CA THR A 3 -3.61 10.96 7.22
C THR A 3 -2.33 11.83 7.34
N ASN A 4 -1.67 11.83 8.51
CA ASN A 4 -0.39 12.49 8.75
C ASN A 4 0.77 11.48 8.83
N LEU A 5 2.03 11.95 8.76
CA LEU A 5 3.21 11.06 8.75
C LEU A 5 3.42 10.27 10.05
N ILE A 6 3.01 10.84 11.20
CA ILE A 6 3.17 10.19 12.51
C ILE A 6 2.28 8.96 12.58
N ASP A 7 1.10 9.04 11.96
CA ASP A 7 0.09 7.97 11.94
C ASP A 7 0.60 6.66 11.33
N LEU A 8 1.63 6.72 10.47
CA LEU A 8 2.25 5.53 9.85
C LEU A 8 2.74 4.51 10.89
N GLN A 9 3.10 4.94 12.11
CA GLN A 9 3.55 4.03 13.17
C GLN A 9 2.46 3.04 13.63
N HIS A 10 1.19 3.35 13.36
CA HIS A 10 0.03 2.55 13.75
C HIS A 10 -0.39 1.52 12.69
N SER A 11 0.26 1.51 11.52
CA SER A 11 -0.03 0.56 10.44
C SER A 11 0.51 -0.85 10.75
N ASP A 12 -0.23 -1.88 10.39
CA ASP A 12 0.22 -3.29 10.47
C ASP A 12 0.90 -3.74 9.17
N VAL A 13 0.60 -3.08 8.05
CA VAL A 13 1.27 -3.25 6.76
C VAL A 13 1.46 -1.88 6.12
N ILE A 14 2.65 -1.60 5.60
CA ILE A 14 2.97 -0.40 4.84
C ILE A 14 3.45 -0.83 3.46
N MET A 15 2.76 -0.41 2.41
CA MET A 15 3.19 -0.61 1.02
C MET A 15 3.56 0.74 0.42
N ALA A 16 4.85 0.97 0.17
CA ALA A 16 5.36 2.21 -0.40
C ALA A 16 5.75 2.01 -1.86
N THR A 17 5.24 2.88 -2.74
CA THR A 17 5.71 3.02 -4.14
C THR A 17 6.64 4.23 -4.31
N SER A 18 7.17 4.76 -3.21
CA SER A 18 7.98 5.97 -3.18
C SER A 18 9.26 5.75 -2.40
N ASN A 19 10.32 6.48 -2.78
CA ASN A 19 11.62 6.38 -2.12
C ASN A 19 11.68 7.21 -0.82
N MET A 20 10.90 6.82 0.19
CA MET A 20 10.72 7.59 1.43
C MET A 20 12.00 7.81 2.24
N ALA A 21 12.91 6.82 2.30
CA ALA A 21 14.14 6.94 3.07
C ALA A 21 15.05 8.07 2.57
N GLU A 22 14.94 8.44 1.29
CA GLU A 22 15.73 9.51 0.67
C GLU A 22 14.93 10.81 0.52
N ASN A 23 13.65 10.70 0.11
CA ASN A 23 12.84 11.86 -0.23
C ASN A 23 12.01 12.40 0.95
N HIS A 24 11.79 11.59 1.99
CA HIS A 24 11.01 11.93 3.19
C HIS A 24 11.67 11.36 4.46
N PRO A 25 12.99 11.57 4.68
CA PRO A 25 13.76 10.87 5.71
C PRO A 25 13.20 11.07 7.13
N VAL A 26 12.69 12.27 7.44
CA VAL A 26 12.05 12.54 8.74
C VAL A 26 10.74 11.76 8.90
N GLY A 27 9.97 11.55 7.83
CA GLY A 27 8.76 10.73 7.87
C GLY A 27 9.06 9.24 7.98
N PHE A 28 10.18 8.80 7.39
CA PHE A 28 10.58 7.40 7.34
C PHE A 28 10.81 6.78 8.74
N GLN A 29 11.14 7.60 9.75
CA GLN A 29 11.25 7.12 11.13
C GLN A 29 9.96 6.44 11.63
N TRP A 30 8.78 6.89 11.17
CA TRP A 30 7.49 6.33 11.60
C TRP A 30 7.19 4.99 10.90
N VAL A 31 7.69 4.81 9.67
CA VAL A 31 7.69 3.50 8.98
C VAL A 31 8.54 2.51 9.77
N MET A 32 9.73 2.94 10.23
CA MET A 32 10.61 2.09 11.03
C MET A 32 9.99 1.72 12.39
N LYS A 33 9.34 2.67 13.08
CA LYS A 33 8.60 2.39 14.33
C LYS A 33 7.47 1.38 14.12
N ALA A 34 6.70 1.49 13.04
CA ALA A 34 5.70 0.48 12.69
C ALA A 34 6.36 -0.89 12.50
N LYS A 35 7.48 -0.95 11.77
CA LYS A 35 8.23 -2.20 11.55
C LYS A 35 8.76 -2.81 12.85
N GLU A 36 9.32 -2.00 13.75
CA GLU A 36 9.75 -2.43 15.10
C GLU A 36 8.60 -3.01 15.93
N ARG A 37 7.38 -2.48 15.77
CA ARG A 37 6.14 -3.01 16.39
C ARG A 37 5.68 -4.34 15.75
N GLY A 38 6.23 -4.71 14.61
CA GLY A 38 5.90 -5.95 13.88
C GLY A 38 5.17 -5.73 12.55
N ALA A 39 5.00 -4.49 12.10
CA ALA A 39 4.36 -4.23 10.81
C ALA A 39 5.19 -4.76 9.64
N LYS A 40 4.53 -5.22 8.58
CA LYS A 40 5.19 -5.62 7.34
C LYS A 40 5.46 -4.40 6.46
N PHE A 41 6.73 -4.12 6.15
CA PHE A 41 7.09 -3.06 5.22
C PHE A 41 7.42 -3.60 3.82
N ILE A 42 6.63 -3.20 2.82
CA ILE A 42 6.74 -3.61 1.42
C ILE A 42 7.13 -2.39 0.59
N HIS A 43 8.17 -2.50 -0.23
CA HIS A 43 8.58 -1.45 -1.15
C HIS A 43 8.44 -1.92 -2.60
N VAL A 44 7.59 -1.25 -3.36
CA VAL A 44 7.29 -1.54 -4.77
C VAL A 44 7.98 -0.49 -5.64
N ASP A 45 9.16 -0.81 -6.18
CA ASP A 45 9.94 0.11 -7.02
C ASP A 45 10.74 -0.69 -8.05
N PRO A 46 10.85 -0.22 -9.32
CA PRO A 46 11.69 -0.86 -10.34
C PRO A 46 13.17 -0.97 -9.94
N ARG A 47 13.64 -0.16 -8.99
CA ARG A 47 15.03 -0.08 -8.55
C ARG A 47 15.14 -0.53 -7.10
N PHE A 48 16.32 -1.00 -6.73
CA PHE A 48 16.68 -1.22 -5.35
C PHE A 48 17.33 0.05 -4.76
N THR A 49 16.61 0.74 -3.88
CA THR A 49 17.00 2.03 -3.26
C THR A 49 17.29 1.88 -1.77
N ARG A 50 17.66 2.98 -1.07
CA ARG A 50 17.80 2.95 0.41
C ARG A 50 16.50 2.60 1.11
N THR A 51 15.35 2.96 0.53
CA THR A 51 14.04 2.53 1.04
C THR A 51 13.85 1.02 0.88
N SER A 52 14.30 0.45 -0.23
CA SER A 52 14.23 -1.00 -0.49
C SER A 52 15.08 -1.79 0.50
N ALA A 53 16.27 -1.26 0.83
CA ALA A 53 17.18 -1.88 1.80
C ALA A 53 16.59 -2.00 3.21
N ALA A 54 15.61 -1.16 3.56
CA ALA A 54 14.91 -1.21 4.84
C ALA A 54 13.59 -2.02 4.79
N ALA A 55 13.11 -2.39 3.60
CA ALA A 55 11.86 -3.14 3.43
C ALA A 55 12.03 -4.61 3.80
N ASP A 56 10.95 -5.24 4.27
CA ASP A 56 10.89 -6.70 4.42
C ASP A 56 10.73 -7.40 3.07
N ILE A 57 9.98 -6.77 2.16
CA ILE A 57 9.75 -7.27 0.81
C ILE A 57 10.02 -6.12 -0.17
N HIS A 58 11.00 -6.32 -1.05
CA HIS A 58 11.14 -5.50 -2.25
C HIS A 58 10.41 -6.20 -3.40
N VAL A 59 9.47 -5.49 -4.01
CA VAL A 59 8.74 -5.95 -5.20
C VAL A 59 9.27 -5.18 -6.41
N PRO A 60 10.21 -5.74 -7.18
CA PRO A 60 10.66 -5.13 -8.42
C PRO A 60 9.53 -5.20 -9.45
N ILE A 61 9.16 -4.04 -9.99
CA ILE A 61 8.18 -3.93 -11.07
C ILE A 61 8.81 -3.29 -12.31
N ARG A 62 8.24 -3.51 -13.49
CA ARG A 62 8.63 -2.76 -14.68
C ARG A 62 8.05 -1.35 -14.60
N SER A 63 8.81 -0.34 -15.04
CA SER A 63 8.30 1.03 -15.12
C SER A 63 7.00 1.09 -15.93
N GLY A 64 5.98 1.73 -15.35
CA GLY A 64 4.66 1.88 -15.97
C GLY A 64 3.68 0.74 -15.72
N THR A 65 4.05 -0.35 -15.01
CA THR A 65 3.16 -1.50 -14.79
C THR A 65 2.41 -1.49 -13.46
N ASN A 66 2.26 -0.33 -12.81
CA ASN A 66 1.56 -0.20 -11.52
C ASN A 66 0.08 -0.64 -11.62
N ILE A 67 -0.61 -0.32 -12.72
CA ILE A 67 -2.02 -0.69 -12.91
C ILE A 67 -2.18 -2.21 -12.91
N ALA A 68 -1.28 -2.94 -13.58
CA ALA A 68 -1.32 -4.40 -13.59
C ALA A 68 -1.08 -4.98 -12.18
N PHE A 69 -0.13 -4.42 -11.43
CA PHE A 69 0.17 -4.83 -10.06
C PHE A 69 -1.03 -4.62 -9.12
N PHE A 70 -1.57 -3.41 -9.04
CA PHE A 70 -2.71 -3.10 -8.17
C PHE A 70 -4.01 -3.74 -8.67
N GLY A 71 -4.21 -3.86 -9.98
CA GLY A 71 -5.33 -4.61 -10.57
C GLY A 71 -5.32 -6.08 -10.16
N GLY A 72 -4.14 -6.72 -10.14
CA GLY A 72 -3.97 -8.07 -9.61
C GLY A 72 -4.33 -8.17 -8.12
N LEU A 73 -3.90 -7.21 -7.30
CA LEU A 73 -4.25 -7.18 -5.88
C LEU A 73 -5.76 -7.04 -5.65
N ILE A 74 -6.42 -6.15 -6.40
CA ILE A 74 -7.88 -5.97 -6.36
C ILE A 74 -8.59 -7.26 -6.78
N ASN A 75 -8.20 -7.85 -7.91
CA ASN A 75 -8.79 -9.09 -8.41
C ASN A 75 -8.63 -10.23 -7.39
N TYR A 76 -7.44 -10.39 -6.81
CA TYR A 76 -7.17 -11.38 -5.78
C TYR A 76 -8.08 -11.19 -4.55
N ALA A 77 -8.21 -9.96 -4.06
CA ALA A 77 -9.05 -9.65 -2.91
C ALA A 77 -10.54 -9.95 -3.17
N ILE A 78 -11.04 -9.64 -4.37
CA ILE A 78 -12.43 -9.94 -4.75
C ILE A 78 -12.65 -11.46 -4.87
N GLN A 79 -11.77 -12.17 -5.59
CA GLN A 79 -11.90 -13.61 -5.82
C GLN A 79 -11.88 -14.42 -4.51
N HIS A 80 -11.18 -13.93 -3.49
CA HIS A 80 -11.02 -14.61 -2.21
C HIS A 80 -11.87 -14.00 -1.08
N ASN A 81 -12.77 -13.06 -1.39
CA ASN A 81 -13.60 -12.36 -0.40
C ASN A 81 -12.79 -11.69 0.75
N LEU A 82 -11.62 -11.14 0.43
CA LEU A 82 -10.69 -10.50 1.38
C LEU A 82 -10.90 -8.99 1.52
N TYR A 83 -12.08 -8.48 1.15
CA TYR A 83 -12.45 -7.08 1.33
C TYR A 83 -13.38 -6.94 2.53
N PHE A 84 -13.36 -5.77 3.18
CA PHE A 84 -14.29 -5.49 4.27
C PHE A 84 -15.68 -5.19 3.69
N ARG A 85 -16.52 -6.22 3.60
CA ARG A 85 -17.84 -6.16 2.96
C ARG A 85 -18.72 -5.03 3.47
N ASP A 86 -18.88 -4.89 4.78
CA ASP A 86 -19.77 -3.86 5.35
C ASP A 86 -19.28 -2.46 5.00
N TYR A 87 -17.96 -2.24 5.08
CA TYR A 87 -17.38 -0.97 4.67
C TYR A 87 -17.63 -0.69 3.19
N VAL A 88 -17.40 -1.68 2.32
CA VAL A 88 -17.61 -1.56 0.87
C VAL A 88 -19.07 -1.23 0.55
N VAL A 89 -20.04 -1.92 1.15
CA VAL A 89 -21.46 -1.70 0.88
C VAL A 89 -21.95 -0.33 1.37
N HIS A 90 -21.48 0.13 2.53
CA HIS A 90 -22.03 1.32 3.19
C HIS A 90 -21.26 2.62 2.93
N TYR A 91 -19.97 2.55 2.60
CA TYR A 91 -19.11 3.74 2.48
C TYR A 91 -18.47 3.89 1.10
N THR A 92 -18.86 3.07 0.12
CA THR A 92 -18.46 3.22 -1.28
C THR A 92 -19.69 3.20 -2.19
N ASN A 93 -19.49 3.37 -3.50
CA ASN A 93 -20.56 3.29 -4.50
C ASN A 93 -20.85 1.85 -4.97
N ALA A 94 -20.30 0.82 -4.32
CA ALA A 94 -20.41 -0.57 -4.77
C ALA A 94 -21.87 -1.09 -4.87
N SER A 95 -22.79 -0.53 -4.09
CA SER A 95 -24.21 -0.88 -4.11
C SER A 95 -25.04 -0.12 -5.15
N PHE A 96 -24.44 0.84 -5.85
CA PHE A 96 -25.15 1.67 -6.81
C PHE A 96 -25.37 0.88 -8.10
N LEU A 97 -26.59 0.97 -8.65
CA LEU A 97 -26.90 0.41 -9.95
C LEU A 97 -26.38 1.37 -11.03
N ILE A 98 -25.60 0.85 -11.97
CA ILE A 98 -25.09 1.60 -13.12
C ILE A 98 -26.00 1.29 -14.31
N ASP A 99 -26.34 2.31 -15.10
CA ASP A 99 -27.06 2.13 -16.36
C ASP A 99 -26.22 1.29 -17.33
N PRO A 100 -26.74 0.18 -17.87
CA PRO A 100 -26.00 -0.63 -18.83
C PRO A 100 -25.87 -0.01 -20.23
N GLU A 101 -26.61 1.06 -20.55
CA GLU A 101 -26.53 1.81 -21.83
C GLU A 101 -25.50 2.96 -21.80
#